data_AF-C8PH37-F1
#
_entry.id   AF-C8PH37-F1
#
_cell.length_a   1.000
_cell.length_b   1.000
_cell.length_c   1.000
_cell.angle_alpha   90.00
_cell.angle_beta   90.00
_cell.angle_gamma   90.00
#
_symmetry.space_group_name_H-M   'P 1'
#
loop_
_entity.id
_entity.type
_entity.pdbx_description
1 polymer ?
#
loop_
_entity_poly.entity_id
_entity_poly.type
_entity_poly.pdbx_seq_one_letter_code
_entity_poly.pdbx_strand_id
1 'polypeptide(L)'
;MILRSFLVSAALVALVCGASMDGANKPAKPMFQSVDPSKATLVGSGEGKEYCAVCGMSLVKFYKTNHVWNGKQVASLHCLYEITGGKIPSDAQVVDTKNLNLIDVNKTFYVVGSKVKGTMTRNSKYAFSTEADAKEFQAENGGEIVNFAKAYEIAGQDFAGDNKMIKANREGGVYAHGKEFYETNCAKTEAKNFKAISELKAHLKNVCDAKGASKEPEYDKHLQAAALYLWDAPANLGSSGKDTKAKKPEKIVVPEGAKCPVCGMLVGKNPNWAAMIEIQGGENLYFDGVKDLMKYYFQKGKGFDKIFVTDYYKLHKIDAKSAFFVLGSNVLGPMGDELIPFESESAAKTFAKDHGGKMLKFDEIKESVIEGL
;
A
#
# COMPACT_ATOMS: atom_id res chain seq x y z
N MET A 1 -28.68 -51.89 -68.68
CA MET A 1 -27.71 -52.75 -67.98
C MET A 1 -27.16 -52.00 -66.78
N ILE A 2 -27.37 -52.58 -65.59
CA ILE A 2 -26.48 -52.55 -64.41
C ILE A 2 -26.37 -51.23 -63.60
N LEU A 3 -27.13 -51.23 -62.49
CA LEU A 3 -26.76 -50.93 -61.10
C LEU A 3 -25.43 -50.23 -60.74
N ARG A 4 -25.52 -49.46 -59.62
CA ARG A 4 -24.50 -49.09 -58.58
C ARG A 4 -24.22 -47.57 -58.54
N SER A 5 -24.00 -46.91 -57.41
CA SER A 5 -24.09 -47.21 -55.98
C SER A 5 -23.90 -45.89 -55.21
N PHE A 6 -24.40 -45.86 -53.98
CA PHE A 6 -24.19 -44.90 -52.90
C PHE A 6 -22.77 -44.33 -52.77
N LEU A 7 -22.67 -43.07 -52.36
CA LEU A 7 -21.68 -42.61 -51.38
C LEU A 7 -22.18 -41.34 -50.67
N VAL A 8 -22.52 -41.52 -49.40
CA VAL A 8 -22.84 -40.50 -48.41
C VAL A 8 -21.57 -39.70 -48.11
N SER A 9 -21.62 -38.37 -48.20
CA SER A 9 -20.55 -37.50 -47.72
C SER A 9 -21.03 -36.76 -46.47
N ALA A 10 -20.46 -37.14 -45.33
CA ALA A 10 -20.64 -36.49 -44.05
C ALA A 10 -19.84 -35.17 -44.04
N ALA A 11 -20.55 -34.04 -43.99
CA ALA A 11 -19.92 -32.74 -43.75
C ALA A 11 -19.66 -32.57 -42.24
N LEU A 12 -18.41 -32.74 -41.86
CA LEU A 12 -17.89 -32.46 -40.52
C LEU A 12 -17.80 -30.93 -40.34
N VAL A 13 -18.74 -30.33 -39.61
CA VAL A 13 -18.67 -28.92 -39.19
C VAL A 13 -17.72 -28.82 -38.01
N ALA A 14 -16.48 -28.39 -38.27
CA ALA A 14 -15.53 -28.02 -37.23
C ALA A 14 -15.93 -26.64 -36.67
N LEU A 15 -16.55 -26.62 -35.49
CA LEU A 15 -16.75 -25.42 -34.68
C LEU A 15 -15.38 -24.97 -34.14
N VAL A 16 -14.74 -23.99 -34.79
CA VAL A 16 -13.60 -23.29 -34.23
C VAL A 16 -14.13 -22.20 -33.30
N CYS A 17 -14.29 -22.52 -32.02
CA CYS A 17 -14.46 -21.52 -30.97
C CYS A 17 -13.11 -20.80 -30.78
N GLY A 18 -12.90 -19.73 -31.54
CA GLY A 18 -11.89 -18.73 -31.24
C GLY A 18 -12.32 -17.93 -30.02
N ALA A 19 -11.96 -18.40 -28.84
CA ALA A 19 -12.02 -17.57 -27.63
C ALA A 19 -10.88 -16.54 -27.72
N SER A 20 -11.21 -15.32 -28.13
CA SER A 20 -10.31 -14.18 -28.03
C SER A 20 -9.93 -13.97 -26.57
N MET A 21 -8.69 -14.31 -26.23
CA MET A 21 -8.05 -13.96 -24.97
C MET A 21 -7.59 -12.49 -25.02
N ASP A 22 -8.52 -11.55 -25.06
CA ASP A 22 -8.21 -10.12 -24.87
C ASP A 22 -8.40 -9.72 -23.41
N GLY A 23 -7.64 -10.38 -22.54
CA GLY A 23 -7.34 -9.91 -21.18
C GLY A 23 -6.21 -8.88 -21.20
N ALA A 24 -6.30 -7.87 -22.08
CA ALA A 24 -5.34 -6.78 -22.11
C ALA A 24 -5.50 -5.95 -20.83
N ASN A 25 -4.46 -6.00 -20.00
CA ASN A 25 -4.25 -5.21 -18.80
C ASN A 25 -4.52 -3.72 -19.10
N LYS A 26 -5.73 -3.23 -18.79
CA LYS A 26 -6.05 -1.80 -18.96
C LYS A 26 -5.11 -1.01 -18.05
N PRO A 27 -4.34 -0.04 -18.57
CA PRO A 27 -3.47 0.77 -17.74
C PRO A 27 -4.32 1.47 -16.67
N ALA A 28 -3.89 1.39 -15.42
CA ALA A 28 -4.55 2.07 -14.31
C ALA A 28 -4.74 3.55 -14.68
N LYS A 29 -5.94 4.10 -14.41
CA LYS A 29 -6.17 5.53 -14.62
C LYS A 29 -5.08 6.33 -13.90
N PRO A 30 -4.43 7.29 -14.57
CA PRO A 30 -3.39 8.08 -13.95
C PRO A 30 -3.94 8.78 -12.71
N MET A 31 -3.12 8.88 -11.68
CA MET A 31 -3.46 9.59 -10.45
C MET A 31 -3.88 11.03 -10.79
N PHE A 32 -4.89 11.56 -10.08
CA PHE A 32 -5.40 12.91 -10.34
C PHE A 32 -4.30 13.97 -10.30
N GLN A 33 -3.33 13.80 -9.40
CA GLN A 33 -2.22 14.73 -9.15
C GLN A 33 -1.14 14.71 -10.24
N SER A 34 -1.07 13.62 -11.01
CA SER A 34 -0.05 13.42 -12.03
C SER A 34 -0.30 14.31 -13.24
N VAL A 35 0.78 14.79 -13.84
CA VAL A 35 0.77 15.50 -15.12
C VAL A 35 1.79 14.93 -16.07
N ASP A 36 1.65 15.27 -17.36
CA ASP A 36 2.71 15.05 -18.32
C ASP A 36 3.97 15.86 -17.92
N PRO A 37 5.18 15.29 -17.94
CA PRO A 37 6.40 16.02 -17.61
C PRO A 37 6.58 17.34 -18.35
N SER A 38 6.13 17.45 -19.61
CA SER A 38 6.21 18.66 -20.42
C SER A 38 5.34 19.82 -19.91
N LYS A 39 4.34 19.52 -19.06
CA LYS A 39 3.45 20.51 -18.44
C LYS A 39 3.92 20.95 -17.05
N ALA A 40 4.92 20.28 -16.49
CA ALA A 40 5.41 20.57 -15.15
C ALA A 40 6.48 21.67 -15.18
N THR A 41 6.26 22.73 -14.40
CA THR A 41 7.29 23.72 -14.08
C THR A 41 8.06 23.26 -12.84
N LEU A 42 9.29 22.81 -13.05
CA LEU A 42 10.19 22.36 -11.99
C LEU A 42 11.13 23.50 -11.57
N VAL A 43 11.06 23.88 -10.29
CA VAL A 43 11.89 24.94 -9.71
C VAL A 43 13.12 24.34 -9.03
N GLY A 44 14.27 25.00 -9.22
CA GLY A 44 15.56 24.62 -8.65
C GLY A 44 16.59 24.29 -9.72
N SER A 45 17.83 24.10 -9.29
CA SER A 45 18.98 23.76 -10.14
C SER A 45 19.70 22.53 -9.59
N GLY A 46 20.23 21.69 -10.49
CA GLY A 46 21.04 20.52 -10.13
C GLY A 46 20.33 19.18 -10.33
N GLU A 47 21.04 18.10 -9.96
CA GLU A 47 20.51 16.74 -9.97
C GLU A 47 19.41 16.58 -8.91
N GLY A 48 18.30 15.93 -9.27
CA GLY A 48 17.18 15.70 -8.36
C GLY A 48 16.14 16.82 -8.28
N LYS A 49 16.21 17.83 -9.17
CA LYS A 49 15.19 18.89 -9.28
C LYS A 49 13.78 18.37 -9.58
N GLU A 50 13.67 17.14 -10.07
CA GLU A 50 12.41 16.44 -10.30
C GLU A 50 11.81 15.80 -9.04
N TYR A 51 12.52 15.89 -7.91
CA TYR A 51 12.13 15.30 -6.63
C TYR A 51 11.87 16.34 -5.56
N CYS A 52 10.87 16.04 -4.73
CA CYS A 52 10.54 16.84 -3.56
C CYS A 52 11.73 16.88 -2.60
N ALA A 53 12.14 18.09 -2.20
CA ALA A 53 13.26 18.31 -1.29
C ALA A 53 13.08 17.67 0.11
N VAL A 54 11.84 17.35 0.49
CA VAL A 54 11.50 16.80 1.82
C VAL A 54 11.38 15.29 1.80
N CYS A 55 10.58 14.76 0.88
CA CYS A 55 10.18 13.36 0.89
C CYS A 55 10.76 12.57 -0.29
N GLY A 56 11.44 13.20 -1.25
CA GLY A 56 12.04 12.55 -2.42
C GLY A 56 11.04 12.13 -3.50
N MET A 57 9.74 12.27 -3.26
CA MET A 57 8.70 11.88 -4.21
C MET A 57 8.78 12.71 -5.51
N SER A 58 8.42 12.09 -6.64
CA SER A 58 8.42 12.75 -7.95
C SER A 58 7.46 13.94 -7.99
N LEU A 59 7.99 15.13 -8.26
CA LEU A 59 7.20 16.35 -8.36
C LEU A 59 6.21 16.32 -9.52
N VAL A 60 6.48 15.55 -10.58
CA VAL A 60 5.58 15.40 -11.74
C VAL A 60 4.38 14.49 -11.42
N LYS A 61 4.60 13.42 -10.64
CA LYS A 61 3.52 12.51 -10.20
C LYS A 61 2.56 13.15 -9.20
N PHE A 62 3.04 14.15 -8.44
CA PHE A 62 2.26 14.83 -7.41
C PHE A 62 2.04 16.33 -7.73
N TYR A 63 2.14 16.70 -9.00
CA TYR A 63 2.34 18.09 -9.43
C TYR A 63 1.24 19.05 -8.98
N LYS A 64 -0.02 18.62 -9.03
CA LYS A 64 -1.17 19.46 -8.64
C LYS A 64 -1.26 19.78 -7.15
N THR A 65 -0.39 19.21 -6.32
CA THR A 65 -0.28 19.56 -4.90
C THR A 65 1.03 20.26 -4.57
N ASN A 66 1.87 20.58 -5.56
CA ASN A 66 3.20 21.12 -5.29
C ASN A 66 3.17 22.56 -4.77
N HIS A 67 4.17 22.87 -3.95
CA HIS A 67 4.47 24.21 -3.47
C HIS A 67 5.94 24.55 -3.74
N VAL A 68 6.23 25.85 -3.84
CA VAL A 68 7.59 26.37 -3.98
C VAL A 68 7.83 27.39 -2.88
N TRP A 69 8.96 27.27 -2.19
CA TRP A 69 9.40 28.25 -1.20
C TRP A 69 10.93 28.25 -1.10
N ASN A 70 11.54 29.44 -1.04
CA ASN A 70 13.00 29.62 -0.95
C ASN A 70 13.79 28.81 -2.02
N GLY A 71 13.31 28.84 -3.27
CA GLY A 71 13.94 28.14 -4.39
C GLY A 71 13.81 26.61 -4.34
N LYS A 72 13.06 26.04 -3.39
CA LYS A 72 12.80 24.61 -3.26
C LYS A 72 11.36 24.30 -3.62
N GLN A 73 11.15 23.25 -4.41
CA GLN A 73 9.83 22.72 -4.71
C GLN A 73 9.55 21.46 -3.88
N VAL A 74 8.33 21.36 -3.35
CA VAL A 74 7.87 20.27 -2.51
C VAL A 74 6.55 19.70 -3.01
N ALA A 75 6.29 18.42 -2.70
CA ALA A 75 5.20 17.64 -3.27
C ALA A 75 3.80 17.99 -2.72
N SER A 76 3.72 18.65 -1.57
CA SER A 76 2.45 18.91 -0.89
C SER A 76 2.53 20.02 0.14
N LEU A 77 1.37 20.50 0.59
CA LEU A 77 1.28 21.45 1.71
C LEU A 77 1.81 20.86 3.03
N HIS A 78 1.72 19.53 3.21
CA HIS A 78 2.36 18.83 4.33
C HIS A 78 3.89 19.01 4.29
N CYS A 79 4.50 18.81 3.12
CA CYS A 79 5.94 19.03 2.95
C CYS A 79 6.32 20.50 3.11
N LEU A 80 5.46 21.44 2.67
CA LEU A 80 5.69 22.87 2.89
C LEU A 80 5.67 23.22 4.38
N TYR A 81 4.70 22.68 5.13
CA TYR A 81 4.60 22.87 6.58
C TYR A 81 5.84 22.34 7.31
N GLU A 82 6.39 21.21 6.85
CA GLU A 82 7.61 20.62 7.42
C GLU A 82 8.84 21.52 7.21
N ILE A 83 9.12 21.97 5.97
CA ILE A 83 10.35 22.75 5.68
C ILE A 83 10.38 24.14 6.30
N THR A 84 9.21 24.68 6.57
CA THR A 84 9.04 25.99 7.20
C THR A 84 9.00 25.90 8.72
N GLY A 85 8.96 24.68 9.28
CA GLY A 85 8.83 24.45 10.72
C GLY A 85 7.54 25.04 11.29
N GLY A 86 6.44 24.98 10.53
CA GLY A 86 5.13 25.49 10.94
C GLY A 86 4.98 27.01 10.88
N LYS A 87 5.97 27.75 10.35
CA LYS A 87 5.87 29.20 10.13
C LYS A 87 5.28 29.49 8.75
N ILE A 88 4.17 30.24 8.69
CA ILE A 88 3.48 30.52 7.42
C ILE A 88 4.44 31.22 6.44
N PRO A 89 4.73 30.63 5.27
CA PRO A 89 5.60 31.24 4.27
C PRO A 89 4.78 32.17 3.36
N SER A 90 4.72 33.46 3.69
CA SER A 90 3.92 34.44 2.94
C SER A 90 4.39 34.66 1.50
N ASP A 91 5.61 34.27 1.16
CA ASP A 91 6.23 34.40 -0.17
C ASP A 91 6.21 33.07 -0.96
N ALA A 92 5.52 32.04 -0.47
CA ALA A 92 5.42 30.77 -1.17
C ALA A 92 4.55 30.88 -2.44
N GLN A 93 4.76 29.93 -3.35
CA GLN A 93 3.90 29.71 -4.51
C GLN A 93 3.31 28.29 -4.45
N VAL A 94 2.18 28.09 -5.11
CA VAL A 94 1.52 26.80 -5.25
C VAL A 94 1.19 26.54 -6.71
N VAL A 95 1.17 25.29 -7.13
CA VAL A 95 0.64 24.89 -8.44
C VAL A 95 -0.88 24.98 -8.43
N ASP A 96 -1.44 25.70 -9.39
CA ASP A 96 -2.87 25.68 -9.69
C ASP A 96 -3.31 24.28 -10.15
N THR A 97 -4.35 23.74 -9.52
CA THR A 97 -4.82 22.37 -9.77
C THR A 97 -5.38 22.17 -11.18
N LYS A 98 -5.90 23.22 -11.82
CA LYS A 98 -6.55 23.18 -13.13
C LYS A 98 -5.60 23.59 -14.25
N ASN A 99 -4.99 24.77 -14.15
CA ASN A 99 -4.16 25.35 -15.20
C ASN A 99 -2.65 25.08 -15.05
N LEU A 100 -2.22 24.47 -13.93
CA LEU A 100 -0.86 23.98 -13.69
C LEU A 100 0.23 25.07 -13.51
N ASN A 101 -0.15 26.34 -13.49
CA ASN A 101 0.77 27.46 -13.28
C ASN A 101 1.15 27.61 -11.81
N LEU A 102 2.35 28.13 -11.55
CA LEU A 102 2.75 28.56 -10.21
C LEU A 102 2.14 29.92 -9.89
N ILE A 103 1.41 29.99 -8.78
CA ILE A 103 0.67 31.18 -8.35
C ILE A 103 0.98 31.53 -6.89
N ASP A 104 0.90 32.81 -6.55
CA ASP A 104 1.06 33.35 -5.19
C ASP A 104 0.01 32.74 -4.25
N VAL A 105 0.46 32.05 -3.21
CA VAL A 105 -0.42 31.34 -2.26
C VAL A 105 -1.49 32.24 -1.64
N ASN A 106 -1.19 33.53 -1.41
CA ASN A 106 -2.12 34.45 -0.74
C ASN A 106 -3.29 34.86 -1.62
N LYS A 107 -3.24 34.56 -2.92
CA LYS A 107 -4.28 34.86 -3.92
C LYS A 107 -5.03 33.60 -4.38
N THR A 108 -4.94 32.53 -3.60
CA THR A 108 -5.52 31.23 -3.96
C THR A 108 -6.69 30.82 -3.08
N PHE A 109 -7.53 29.98 -3.66
CA PHE A 109 -8.65 29.31 -3.02
C PHE A 109 -8.29 27.83 -2.87
N TYR A 110 -8.17 27.37 -1.62
CA TYR A 110 -7.89 25.97 -1.32
C TYR A 110 -9.19 25.22 -1.11
N VAL A 111 -9.37 24.09 -1.79
CA VAL A 111 -10.39 23.10 -1.43
C VAL A 111 -9.75 22.07 -0.50
N VAL A 112 -10.21 22.03 0.74
CA VAL A 112 -9.73 21.12 1.79
C VAL A 112 -10.75 20.01 2.03
N GLY A 113 -10.29 18.77 2.21
CA GLY A 113 -11.18 17.65 2.58
C GLY A 113 -12.10 17.14 1.47
N SER A 114 -11.67 17.25 0.22
CA SER A 114 -12.37 16.66 -0.93
C SER A 114 -12.26 15.13 -0.95
N LYS A 115 -13.10 14.47 -1.75
CA LYS A 115 -13.01 13.03 -2.03
C LYS A 115 -11.77 12.63 -2.83
N VAL A 116 -11.09 13.59 -3.47
CA VAL A 116 -9.84 13.33 -4.19
C VAL A 116 -8.71 13.21 -3.18
N LYS A 117 -8.00 12.07 -3.19
CA LYS A 117 -6.90 11.80 -2.24
C LYS A 117 -5.88 12.94 -2.26
N GLY A 118 -5.31 13.29 -1.10
CA GLY A 118 -4.20 14.24 -1.02
C GLY A 118 -2.83 13.57 -1.19
N THR A 119 -1.79 14.39 -1.28
CA THR A 119 -0.39 13.94 -1.27
C THR A 119 0.18 14.09 0.14
N MET A 120 0.60 12.99 0.76
CA MET A 120 1.18 12.97 2.12
C MET A 120 0.23 13.53 3.20
N THR A 121 -1.08 13.40 3.02
CA THR A 121 -2.09 13.93 3.96
C THR A 121 -3.35 13.07 3.95
N ARG A 122 -3.98 12.92 5.12
CA ARG A 122 -5.33 12.32 5.25
C ARG A 122 -6.42 13.25 4.73
N ASN A 123 -6.17 14.54 4.82
CA ASN A 123 -7.11 15.60 4.47
C ASN A 123 -6.56 16.38 3.26
N SER A 124 -7.17 16.16 2.08
CA SER A 124 -6.67 16.69 0.80
C SER A 124 -6.63 18.21 0.79
N LYS A 125 -5.69 18.82 0.07
CA LYS A 125 -5.59 20.29 -0.06
C LYS A 125 -5.18 20.64 -1.50
N TYR A 126 -6.10 21.19 -2.27
CA TYR A 126 -5.91 21.56 -3.69
C TYR A 126 -6.12 23.05 -3.88
N ALA A 127 -5.19 23.73 -4.55
CA ALA A 127 -5.23 25.17 -4.74
C ALA A 127 -5.74 25.55 -6.13
N PHE A 128 -6.49 26.64 -6.19
CA PHE A 128 -7.03 27.22 -7.42
C PHE A 128 -6.79 28.74 -7.42
N SER A 129 -6.48 29.27 -8.59
CA SER A 129 -6.28 30.71 -8.85
C SER A 129 -7.59 31.50 -8.85
N THR A 130 -8.72 30.83 -9.10
CA THR A 130 -10.03 31.48 -9.11
C THR A 130 -11.01 30.77 -8.17
N GLU A 131 -11.92 31.54 -7.59
CA GLU A 131 -12.99 31.00 -6.76
C GLU A 131 -13.96 30.13 -7.58
N ALA A 132 -14.15 30.48 -8.85
CA ALA A 132 -15.01 29.72 -9.76
C ALA A 132 -14.50 28.29 -9.97
N ASP A 133 -13.19 28.12 -10.23
CA ASP A 133 -12.58 26.80 -10.40
C ASP A 133 -12.59 26.00 -9.10
N ALA A 134 -12.39 26.66 -7.95
CA ALA A 134 -12.51 26.02 -6.64
C ALA A 134 -13.95 25.53 -6.38
N LYS A 135 -14.97 26.33 -6.73
CA LYS A 135 -16.38 25.96 -6.61
C LYS A 135 -16.77 24.82 -7.55
N GLU A 136 -16.27 24.83 -8.78
CA GLU A 136 -16.45 23.73 -9.73
C GLU A 136 -15.88 22.43 -9.15
N PHE A 137 -14.63 22.46 -8.67
CA PHE A 137 -14.00 21.30 -8.06
C PHE A 137 -14.73 20.85 -6.79
N GLN A 138 -15.16 21.78 -5.93
CA GLN A 138 -15.92 21.50 -4.72
C GLN A 138 -17.28 20.88 -5.03
N ALA A 139 -18.00 21.36 -6.04
CA ALA A 139 -19.31 20.81 -6.42
C ALA A 139 -19.19 19.34 -6.85
N GLU A 140 -18.12 19.00 -7.56
CA GLU A 140 -17.86 17.62 -7.97
C GLU A 140 -17.31 16.75 -6.84
N ASN A 141 -16.41 17.29 -6.01
CA ASN A 141 -15.56 16.50 -5.13
C ASN A 141 -15.83 16.69 -3.63
N GLY A 142 -16.72 17.60 -3.26
CA GLY A 142 -16.91 18.05 -1.89
C GLY A 142 -15.70 18.81 -1.34
N GLY A 143 -15.68 18.98 -0.03
CA GLY A 143 -14.67 19.74 0.69
C GLY A 143 -15.09 21.17 1.00
N GLU A 144 -14.20 21.92 1.64
CA GLU A 144 -14.40 23.29 2.09
C GLU A 144 -13.43 24.23 1.37
N ILE A 145 -13.93 25.35 0.85
CA ILE A 145 -13.11 26.39 0.25
C ILE A 145 -12.60 27.32 1.36
N VAL A 146 -11.29 27.40 1.50
CA VAL A 146 -10.60 28.25 2.47
C VAL A 146 -9.44 29.00 1.81
N ASN A 147 -8.92 30.04 2.47
CA ASN A 147 -7.70 30.72 2.01
C ASN A 147 -6.43 29.96 2.45
N PHE A 148 -5.27 30.38 1.95
CA PHE A 148 -3.99 29.75 2.27
C PHE A 148 -3.68 29.68 3.76
N ALA A 149 -3.88 30.77 4.51
CA ALA A 149 -3.59 30.81 5.94
C ALA A 149 -4.37 29.72 6.70
N LYS A 150 -5.66 29.55 6.38
CA LYS A 150 -6.49 28.50 6.98
C LYS A 150 -6.10 27.10 6.50
N ALA A 151 -5.82 26.92 5.21
CA ALA A 151 -5.36 25.62 4.69
C ALA A 151 -4.03 25.18 5.35
N TYR A 152 -3.14 26.12 5.60
CA TYR A 152 -1.86 25.92 6.27
C TYR A 152 -2.03 25.58 7.77
N GLU A 153 -2.95 26.26 8.47
CA GLU A 153 -3.33 25.92 9.84
C GLU A 153 -3.85 24.47 9.93
N ILE A 154 -4.75 24.09 9.01
CA ILE A 154 -5.27 22.72 8.94
C ILE A 154 -4.15 21.72 8.66
N ALA A 155 -3.18 22.05 7.79
CA ALA A 155 -2.02 21.20 7.57
C ALA A 155 -1.20 20.98 8.84
N GLY A 156 -1.06 22.01 9.69
CA GLY A 156 -0.41 21.88 10.99
C GLY A 156 -1.18 21.00 11.98
N GLN A 157 -2.51 21.11 12.00
CA GLN A 157 -3.38 20.24 12.80
C GLN A 157 -3.31 18.77 12.34
N ASP A 158 -3.24 18.55 11.03
CA ASP A 158 -3.16 17.21 10.44
C ASP A 158 -1.77 16.57 10.60
N PHE A 159 -0.71 17.39 10.71
CA PHE A 159 0.69 17.00 10.56
C PHE A 159 1.09 15.78 11.40
N ALA A 160 0.73 15.78 12.69
CA ALA A 160 1.11 14.70 13.60
C ALA A 160 0.46 13.36 13.20
N GLY A 161 -0.81 13.37 12.80
CA GLY A 161 -1.49 12.14 12.38
C GLY A 161 -1.14 11.72 10.96
N ASP A 162 -0.81 12.65 10.07
CA ASP A 162 -0.26 12.35 8.76
C ASP A 162 1.11 11.67 8.89
N ASN A 163 1.99 12.18 9.76
CA ASN A 163 3.27 11.56 10.04
C ASN A 163 3.13 10.15 10.62
N LYS A 164 2.14 9.89 11.48
CA LYS A 164 1.83 8.53 11.96
C LYS A 164 1.44 7.60 10.80
N MET A 165 0.58 8.06 9.89
CA MET A 165 0.17 7.28 8.72
C MET A 165 1.34 7.03 7.75
N ILE A 166 2.15 8.06 7.47
CA ILE A 166 3.35 7.96 6.63
C ILE A 166 4.34 6.96 7.24
N LYS A 167 4.61 7.08 8.54
CA LYS A 167 5.50 6.17 9.27
C LYS A 167 4.99 4.72 9.20
N ALA A 168 3.72 4.49 9.52
CA ALA A 168 3.11 3.17 9.46
C ALA A 168 3.18 2.56 8.05
N ASN A 169 2.92 3.35 7.00
CA ASN A 169 3.06 2.89 5.62
C ASN A 169 4.50 2.52 5.28
N ARG A 170 5.47 3.32 5.75
CA ARG A 170 6.89 3.06 5.49
C ARG A 170 7.41 1.82 6.20
N GLU A 171 7.07 1.66 7.46
CA GLU A 171 7.39 0.49 8.29
C GLU A 171 6.65 -0.77 7.82
N GLY A 172 5.42 -0.62 7.31
CA GLY A 172 4.57 -1.69 6.81
C GLY A 172 5.00 -2.32 5.48
N GLY A 173 6.16 -1.93 4.92
CA GLY A 173 6.75 -2.64 3.79
C GLY A 173 7.67 -1.81 2.89
N VAL A 174 7.55 -0.47 2.87
CA VAL A 174 8.37 0.37 1.99
C VAL A 174 9.86 0.27 2.34
N TYR A 175 10.20 0.26 3.64
CA TYR A 175 11.60 0.11 4.05
C TYR A 175 12.15 -1.28 3.71
N ALA A 176 11.37 -2.34 3.91
CA ALA A 176 11.79 -3.70 3.56
C ALA A 176 12.05 -3.84 2.06
N HIS A 177 11.12 -3.34 1.23
CA HIS A 177 11.27 -3.29 -0.23
C HIS A 177 12.46 -2.44 -0.66
N GLY A 178 12.63 -1.26 -0.04
CA GLY A 178 13.75 -0.37 -0.30
C GLY A 178 15.11 -1.00 0.01
N LYS A 179 15.22 -1.70 1.14
CA LYS A 179 16.40 -2.47 1.52
C LYS A 179 16.72 -3.56 0.51
N GLU A 180 15.74 -4.41 0.18
CA GLU A 180 15.90 -5.51 -0.77
C GLU A 180 16.36 -5.01 -2.14
N PHE A 181 15.68 -3.98 -2.66
CA PHE A 181 16.04 -3.37 -3.94
C PHE A 181 17.45 -2.78 -3.90
N TYR A 182 17.79 -2.04 -2.83
CA TYR A 182 19.09 -1.40 -2.69
C TYR A 182 20.24 -2.40 -2.61
N GLU A 183 20.14 -3.40 -1.71
CA GLU A 183 21.18 -4.42 -1.52
C GLU A 183 21.39 -5.28 -2.78
N THR A 184 20.35 -5.44 -3.60
CA THR A 184 20.43 -6.24 -4.83
C THR A 184 20.99 -5.45 -6.01
N ASN A 185 20.64 -4.16 -6.11
CA ASN A 185 20.80 -3.42 -7.36
C ASN A 185 21.75 -2.22 -7.28
N CYS A 186 22.15 -1.78 -6.09
CA CYS A 186 22.85 -0.53 -5.89
C CYS A 186 24.29 -0.67 -5.39
N ALA A 187 25.18 0.21 -5.85
CA ALA A 187 26.48 0.39 -5.21
C ALA A 187 26.34 1.02 -3.81
N LYS A 188 27.32 0.76 -2.94
CA LYS A 188 27.32 1.28 -1.57
C LYS A 188 27.28 2.82 -1.57
N THR A 189 26.31 3.36 -0.86
CA THR A 189 25.97 4.78 -0.77
C THR A 189 25.83 5.17 0.70
N GLU A 190 26.47 6.27 1.09
CA GLU A 190 26.42 6.83 2.44
C GLU A 190 25.45 8.02 2.48
N ALA A 191 24.23 7.83 2.98
CA ALA A 191 23.16 8.84 2.94
C ALA A 191 23.53 10.17 3.60
N LYS A 192 24.37 10.14 4.64
CA LYS A 192 24.87 11.31 5.36
C LYS A 192 25.67 12.31 4.48
N ASN A 193 26.11 11.89 3.30
CA ASN A 193 26.85 12.74 2.38
C ASN A 193 25.95 13.67 1.55
N PHE A 194 24.63 13.48 1.62
CA PHE A 194 23.64 14.27 0.88
C PHE A 194 22.93 15.25 1.80
N LYS A 195 22.61 16.44 1.30
CA LYS A 195 21.93 17.49 2.08
C LYS A 195 20.42 17.33 2.08
N ALA A 196 19.89 16.61 1.08
CA ALA A 196 18.47 16.32 0.95
C ALA A 196 18.24 14.93 0.37
N ILE A 197 17.09 14.33 0.70
CA ILE A 197 16.68 13.04 0.15
C ILE A 197 16.51 13.08 -1.38
N SER A 198 16.19 14.25 -1.96
CA SER A 198 16.11 14.44 -3.41
C SER A 198 17.47 14.22 -4.09
N GLU A 199 18.56 14.71 -3.49
CA GLU A 199 19.93 14.52 -3.97
C GLU A 199 20.34 13.05 -3.85
N LEU A 200 20.05 12.42 -2.70
CA LEU A 200 20.29 11.00 -2.50
C LEU A 200 19.56 10.17 -3.56
N LYS A 201 18.26 10.42 -3.76
CA LYS A 201 17.47 9.66 -4.75
C LYS A 201 17.98 9.88 -6.18
N ALA A 202 18.40 11.09 -6.52
CA ALA A 202 19.02 11.38 -7.81
C ALA A 202 20.32 10.59 -7.99
N HIS A 203 21.17 10.56 -6.97
CA HIS A 203 22.39 9.75 -6.97
C HIS A 203 22.10 8.26 -7.15
N LEU A 204 21.07 7.74 -6.46
CA LEU A 204 20.67 6.33 -6.58
C LEU A 204 20.33 5.93 -8.02
N LYS A 205 19.82 6.84 -8.87
CA LYS A 205 19.62 6.53 -10.30
C LYS A 205 20.89 6.06 -11.00
N ASN A 206 22.02 6.65 -10.63
CA ASN A 206 23.31 6.41 -11.27
C ASN A 206 23.99 5.15 -10.73
N VAL A 207 23.66 4.73 -9.51
CA VAL A 207 24.31 3.61 -8.84
C VAL A 207 23.43 2.36 -8.71
N CYS A 208 22.13 2.45 -9.00
CA CYS A 208 21.14 1.38 -8.83
C CYS A 208 20.70 0.68 -10.11
N ASP A 209 21.60 0.52 -11.09
CA ASP A 209 21.30 -0.14 -12.37
C ASP A 209 21.97 -1.52 -12.53
N ALA A 210 22.36 -2.16 -11.43
CA ALA A 210 22.87 -3.52 -11.54
C ALA A 210 21.79 -4.43 -12.15
N LYS A 211 22.19 -5.34 -13.03
CA LYS A 211 21.30 -6.27 -13.77
C LYS A 211 20.25 -5.57 -14.65
N GLY A 212 20.43 -4.28 -14.98
CA GLY A 212 19.50 -3.53 -15.80
C GLY A 212 18.20 -3.16 -15.08
N ALA A 213 18.26 -3.00 -13.75
CA ALA A 213 17.11 -2.63 -12.92
C ALA A 213 16.39 -1.36 -13.40
N SER A 214 17.08 -0.45 -14.09
CA SER A 214 16.47 0.74 -14.71
C SER A 214 15.37 0.43 -15.74
N LYS A 215 15.34 -0.80 -16.27
CA LYS A 215 14.33 -1.26 -17.24
C LYS A 215 13.07 -1.81 -16.57
N GLU A 216 13.09 -2.03 -15.25
CA GLU A 216 11.95 -2.55 -14.52
C GLU A 216 10.79 -1.53 -14.49
N PRO A 217 9.53 -2.01 -14.55
CA PRO A 217 8.37 -1.17 -14.34
C PRO A 217 8.45 -0.43 -13.01
N GLU A 218 7.98 0.82 -12.98
CA GLU A 218 8.01 1.64 -11.76
C GLU A 218 9.40 1.85 -11.14
N TYR A 219 10.51 1.78 -11.89
CA TYR A 219 11.88 1.99 -11.37
C TYR A 219 12.03 3.17 -10.39
N ASP A 220 11.40 4.31 -10.68
CA ASP A 220 11.38 5.49 -9.78
C ASP A 220 10.78 5.21 -8.38
N LYS A 221 9.81 4.29 -8.28
CA LYS A 221 9.22 3.83 -7.01
C LYS A 221 10.19 2.95 -6.23
N HIS A 222 10.97 2.12 -6.92
CA HIS A 222 12.04 1.36 -6.29
C HIS A 222 13.13 2.28 -5.73
N LEU A 223 13.56 3.27 -6.51
CA LEU A 223 14.49 4.31 -6.06
C LEU A 223 13.94 5.11 -4.87
N GLN A 224 12.65 5.45 -4.90
CA GLN A 224 11.99 6.10 -3.78
C GLN A 224 12.08 5.27 -2.49
N ALA A 225 11.79 3.98 -2.57
CA ALA A 225 11.84 3.08 -1.43
C ALA A 225 13.29 2.94 -0.90
N ALA A 226 14.27 2.79 -1.78
CA ALA A 226 15.69 2.73 -1.40
C ALA A 226 16.17 4.03 -0.75
N ALA A 227 15.81 5.19 -1.30
CA ALA A 227 16.14 6.49 -0.71
C ALA A 227 15.55 6.62 0.69
N LEU A 228 14.27 6.26 0.88
CA LEU A 228 13.61 6.28 2.19
C LEU A 228 14.25 5.31 3.19
N TYR A 229 14.64 4.11 2.74
CA TYR A 229 15.34 3.14 3.58
C TYR A 229 16.67 3.71 4.10
N LEU A 230 17.47 4.32 3.22
CA LEU A 230 18.76 4.88 3.59
C LEU A 230 18.64 6.17 4.42
N TRP A 231 17.63 7.00 4.15
CA TRP A 231 17.47 8.32 4.74
C TRP A 231 16.76 8.28 6.10
N ASP A 232 15.63 7.57 6.20
CA ASP A 232 14.71 7.68 7.33
C ASP A 232 14.69 6.44 8.23
N ALA A 233 14.98 5.25 7.70
CA ALA A 233 14.87 4.02 8.48
C ALA A 233 15.80 3.98 9.71
N PRO A 234 17.06 4.47 9.67
CA PRO A 234 17.94 4.45 10.85
C PRO A 234 17.39 5.24 12.05
N ALA A 235 16.66 6.33 11.80
CA ALA A 235 16.02 7.12 12.85
C ALA A 235 14.70 6.49 13.32
N ASN A 236 13.92 5.92 12.39
CA ASN A 236 12.59 5.39 12.69
C ASN A 236 12.60 3.97 13.29
N LEU A 237 13.57 3.14 12.91
CA LEU A 237 13.78 1.79 13.43
C LEU A 237 14.73 1.76 14.64
N GLY A 238 15.24 2.93 15.06
CA GLY A 238 16.29 3.07 16.05
C GLY A 238 17.67 2.73 15.48
N SER A 239 18.73 3.36 16.00
CA SER A 239 20.12 3.01 15.69
C SER A 239 20.43 1.60 16.18
N SER A 240 20.06 0.62 15.38
CA SER A 240 20.51 -0.76 15.48
C SER A 240 21.27 -1.07 14.20
N GLY A 241 22.46 -0.50 14.09
CA GLY A 241 23.52 -1.14 13.33
C GLY A 241 23.79 -2.49 13.99
N LYS A 242 23.12 -3.53 13.50
CA LYS A 242 23.48 -4.96 13.56
C LYS A 242 22.40 -5.73 12.85
N ASP A 243 22.75 -6.21 11.65
CA ASP A 243 22.33 -7.50 11.09
C ASP A 243 21.01 -8.08 11.60
N THR A 244 19.91 -7.38 11.37
CA THR A 244 18.63 -8.07 11.23
C THR A 244 18.46 -8.32 9.74
N LYS A 245 18.73 -9.56 9.33
CA LYS A 245 18.05 -10.13 8.16
C LYS A 245 16.58 -9.80 8.37
N ALA A 246 16.06 -8.87 7.58
CA ALA A 246 14.62 -8.68 7.47
C ALA A 246 14.13 -10.02 6.95
N LYS A 247 13.64 -10.88 7.85
CA LYS A 247 13.01 -12.12 7.45
C LYS A 247 11.82 -11.69 6.59
N LYS A 248 11.86 -12.07 5.32
CA LYS A 248 10.69 -12.09 4.42
C LYS A 248 9.47 -12.48 5.27
N PRO A 249 8.34 -11.74 5.21
CA PRO A 249 7.16 -12.11 5.97
C PRO A 249 6.82 -13.56 5.65
N GLU A 250 6.99 -14.41 6.65
CA GLU A 250 7.04 -15.85 6.48
C GLU A 250 5.61 -16.32 6.21
N LYS A 251 5.33 -16.96 5.08
CA LYS A 251 4.03 -17.63 4.88
C LYS A 251 3.98 -18.89 5.72
N ILE A 252 2.77 -19.35 6.08
CA ILE A 252 2.61 -20.71 6.58
C ILE A 252 2.95 -21.66 5.42
N VAL A 253 4.07 -22.38 5.55
CA VAL A 253 4.45 -23.44 4.59
C VAL A 253 3.78 -24.72 5.05
N VAL A 254 2.76 -25.13 4.29
CA VAL A 254 2.01 -26.36 4.54
C VAL A 254 2.77 -27.53 3.90
N PRO A 255 3.18 -28.56 4.66
CA PRO A 255 3.82 -29.75 4.11
C PRO A 255 2.91 -30.48 3.12
N GLU A 256 3.51 -31.14 2.13
CA GLU A 256 2.77 -31.98 1.19
C GLU A 256 2.04 -33.10 1.95
N GLY A 257 0.75 -33.28 1.65
CA GLY A 257 -0.08 -34.28 2.32
C GLY A 257 -0.58 -33.91 3.72
N ALA A 258 -0.25 -32.72 4.25
CA ALA A 258 -0.75 -32.26 5.54
C ALA A 258 -2.29 -32.19 5.53
N LYS A 259 -2.92 -32.86 6.50
CA LYS A 259 -4.37 -32.93 6.66
C LYS A 259 -4.80 -32.17 7.91
N CYS A 260 -5.91 -31.45 7.80
CA CYS A 260 -6.53 -30.80 8.94
C CYS A 260 -6.99 -31.86 9.95
N PRO A 261 -6.59 -31.80 11.23
CA PRO A 261 -6.98 -32.79 12.24
C PRO A 261 -8.45 -32.68 12.66
N VAL A 262 -9.18 -31.68 12.16
CA VAL A 262 -10.61 -31.46 12.46
C VAL A 262 -11.49 -31.98 11.33
N CYS A 263 -11.29 -31.53 10.09
CA CYS A 263 -12.14 -31.92 8.96
C CYS A 263 -11.53 -33.00 8.03
N GLY A 264 -10.23 -33.32 8.19
CA GLY A 264 -9.53 -34.33 7.40
C GLY A 264 -9.12 -33.91 5.98
N MET A 265 -9.41 -32.67 5.58
CA MET A 265 -9.09 -32.14 4.25
C MET A 265 -7.59 -31.82 4.11
N LEU A 266 -7.12 -31.81 2.86
CA LEU A 266 -5.74 -31.45 2.53
C LEU A 266 -5.55 -29.93 2.57
N VAL A 267 -4.83 -29.45 3.59
CA VAL A 267 -4.63 -28.01 3.84
C VAL A 267 -3.92 -27.33 2.66
N GLY A 268 -3.03 -28.05 1.99
CA GLY A 268 -2.31 -27.55 0.81
C GLY A 268 -3.20 -27.16 -0.37
N LYS A 269 -4.49 -27.53 -0.38
CA LYS A 269 -5.44 -27.06 -1.42
C LYS A 269 -5.83 -25.59 -1.25
N ASN A 270 -5.81 -25.06 -0.02
CA ASN A 270 -6.19 -23.69 0.30
C ASN A 270 -5.13 -23.00 1.19
N PRO A 271 -3.87 -22.89 0.73
CA PRO A 271 -2.75 -22.48 1.60
C PRO A 271 -2.85 -21.03 2.10
N ASN A 272 -3.62 -20.18 1.43
CA ASN A 272 -3.85 -18.79 1.85
C ASN A 272 -4.80 -18.66 3.05
N TRP A 273 -5.49 -19.74 3.42
CA TRP A 273 -6.36 -19.82 4.59
C TRP A 273 -5.74 -20.59 5.75
N ALA A 274 -4.56 -21.17 5.52
CA ALA A 274 -3.93 -22.07 6.46
C ALA A 274 -3.73 -21.39 7.82
N ALA A 275 -4.00 -22.16 8.88
CA ALA A 275 -3.61 -21.84 10.24
C ALA A 275 -2.76 -22.98 10.80
N MET A 276 -1.97 -22.73 11.83
CA MET A 276 -1.10 -23.76 12.41
C MET A 276 -0.88 -23.60 13.90
N ILE A 277 -0.58 -24.72 14.56
CA ILE A 277 -0.11 -24.77 15.94
C ILE A 277 1.25 -25.46 15.93
N GLU A 278 2.27 -24.81 16.51
CA GLU A 278 3.56 -25.47 16.74
C GLU A 278 3.50 -26.31 18.02
N ILE A 279 3.82 -27.61 17.89
CA ILE A 279 3.84 -28.54 19.02
C ILE A 279 5.28 -28.69 19.51
N GLN A 280 5.53 -28.39 20.79
CA GLN A 280 6.86 -28.58 21.37
C GLN A 280 7.24 -30.07 21.38
N GLY A 281 8.33 -30.41 20.70
CA GLY A 281 8.84 -31.79 20.64
C GLY A 281 8.01 -32.73 19.77
N GLY A 282 7.09 -32.22 18.94
CA GLY A 282 6.22 -33.02 18.07
C GLY A 282 6.02 -32.40 16.69
N GLU A 283 5.17 -33.02 15.88
CA GLU A 283 4.80 -32.50 14.57
C GLU A 283 3.84 -31.30 14.69
N ASN A 284 4.09 -30.28 13.86
CA ASN A 284 3.20 -29.12 13.78
C ASN A 284 1.83 -29.52 13.21
N LEU A 285 0.78 -28.92 13.74
CA LEU A 285 -0.58 -29.12 13.25
C LEU A 285 -0.94 -28.01 12.28
N TYR A 286 -1.62 -28.36 11.19
CA TYR A 286 -2.08 -27.44 10.15
C TYR A 286 -3.58 -27.57 9.98
N PHE A 287 -4.26 -26.46 9.74
CA PHE A 287 -5.71 -26.35 9.66
C PHE A 287 -6.11 -25.61 8.40
N ASP A 288 -7.28 -25.97 7.83
CA ASP A 288 -7.81 -25.33 6.62
C ASP A 288 -8.27 -23.88 6.85
N GLY A 289 -8.42 -23.47 8.10
CA GLY A 289 -8.91 -22.15 8.48
C GLY A 289 -8.82 -21.93 9.99
N VAL A 290 -9.12 -20.70 10.41
CA VAL A 290 -9.10 -20.29 11.83
C VAL A 290 -10.19 -21.03 12.61
N LYS A 291 -11.35 -21.27 12.00
CA LYS A 291 -12.45 -22.04 12.59
C LYS A 291 -12.01 -23.41 13.06
N ASP A 292 -11.38 -24.19 12.17
CA ASP A 292 -10.91 -25.54 12.50
C ASP A 292 -9.81 -25.49 13.55
N LEU A 293 -8.90 -24.51 13.47
CA LEU A 293 -7.92 -24.28 14.53
C LEU A 293 -8.60 -24.05 15.89
N MET A 294 -9.63 -23.19 15.94
CA MET A 294 -10.32 -22.87 17.19
C MET A 294 -11.15 -24.05 17.71
N LYS A 295 -11.77 -24.85 16.83
CA LYS A 295 -12.44 -26.12 17.21
C LYS A 295 -11.46 -27.04 17.94
N TYR A 296 -10.26 -27.23 17.37
CA TYR A 296 -9.22 -28.04 18.00
C TYR A 296 -8.71 -27.43 19.32
N TYR A 297 -8.48 -26.12 19.34
CA TYR A 297 -8.00 -25.39 20.51
C TYR A 297 -8.94 -25.51 21.72
N PHE A 298 -10.25 -25.44 21.52
CA PHE A 298 -11.21 -25.66 22.61
C PHE A 298 -11.28 -27.14 23.02
N GLN A 299 -11.37 -28.07 22.07
CA GLN A 299 -11.48 -29.50 22.36
C GLN A 299 -10.26 -30.09 23.10
N LYS A 300 -9.05 -29.63 22.81
CA LYS A 300 -7.81 -30.13 23.44
C LYS A 300 -7.37 -29.32 24.65
N GLY A 301 -8.12 -28.28 25.00
CA GLY A 301 -7.76 -27.32 26.04
C GLY A 301 -6.88 -26.20 25.52
N LYS A 302 -7.05 -25.02 26.12
CA LYS A 302 -6.45 -23.73 25.69
C LYS A 302 -4.92 -23.63 25.88
N GLY A 303 -4.22 -24.74 26.11
CA GLY A 303 -2.82 -24.80 26.56
C GLY A 303 -1.77 -24.66 25.46
N PHE A 304 -2.08 -24.04 24.33
CA PHE A 304 -1.15 -23.90 23.21
C PHE A 304 -0.47 -22.54 23.22
N ASP A 305 0.86 -22.53 23.23
CA ASP A 305 1.64 -21.29 23.30
C ASP A 305 1.80 -20.62 21.94
N LYS A 306 2.10 -21.41 20.91
CA LYS A 306 2.46 -20.94 19.57
C LYS A 306 1.38 -21.28 18.56
N ILE A 307 0.53 -20.30 18.31
CA ILE A 307 -0.62 -20.39 17.41
C ILE A 307 -0.46 -19.34 16.34
N PHE A 308 -0.53 -19.76 15.08
CA PHE A 308 -0.35 -18.85 13.95
C PHE A 308 -1.50 -18.97 12.95
N VAL A 309 -1.84 -17.85 12.34
CA VAL A 309 -2.88 -17.74 11.30
C VAL A 309 -2.31 -16.96 10.12
N THR A 310 -2.94 -17.06 8.95
CA THR A 310 -2.54 -16.31 7.76
C THR A 310 -3.31 -15.01 7.66
N ASP A 311 -2.65 -13.84 7.72
CA ASP A 311 -3.29 -12.54 7.54
C ASP A 311 -4.06 -12.48 6.21
N TYR A 312 -5.33 -12.07 6.26
CA TYR A 312 -6.21 -12.15 5.10
C TYR A 312 -5.79 -11.24 3.93
N TYR A 313 -5.21 -10.07 4.19
CA TYR A 313 -4.82 -9.12 3.14
C TYR A 313 -3.37 -9.29 2.67
N LYS A 314 -2.47 -9.59 3.60
CA LYS A 314 -1.02 -9.66 3.38
C LYS A 314 -0.53 -11.09 3.13
N LEU A 315 -1.36 -12.10 3.44
CA LEU A 315 -1.11 -13.52 3.20
C LEU A 315 0.17 -14.06 3.84
N HIS A 316 0.57 -13.51 4.98
CA HIS A 316 1.72 -13.98 5.76
C HIS A 316 1.30 -14.52 7.13
N LYS A 317 2.17 -15.30 7.76
CA LYS A 317 2.00 -15.90 9.09
C LYS A 317 2.04 -14.80 10.16
N ILE A 318 0.98 -14.71 10.97
CA ILE A 318 0.89 -13.82 12.13
C ILE A 318 0.61 -14.63 13.40
N ASP A 319 1.02 -14.11 14.56
CA ASP A 319 0.68 -14.68 15.87
C ASP A 319 -0.82 -14.46 16.14
N ALA A 320 -1.55 -15.57 16.29
CA ALA A 320 -3.00 -15.56 16.46
C ALA A 320 -3.44 -14.85 17.74
N LYS A 321 -2.65 -14.89 18.83
CA LYS A 321 -2.99 -14.26 20.11
C LYS A 321 -2.92 -12.74 20.05
N SER A 322 -2.13 -12.20 19.13
CA SER A 322 -2.01 -10.75 18.87
C SER A 322 -2.92 -10.25 17.75
N ALA A 323 -3.55 -11.16 17.01
CA ALA A 323 -4.36 -10.85 15.83
C ALA A 323 -5.78 -10.37 16.17
N PHE A 324 -6.42 -9.78 15.17
CA PHE A 324 -7.82 -9.37 15.18
C PHE A 324 -8.61 -10.25 14.23
N PHE A 325 -9.81 -10.65 14.60
CA PHE A 325 -10.64 -11.58 13.83
C PHE A 325 -11.97 -10.92 13.49
N VAL A 326 -12.49 -11.13 12.29
CA VAL A 326 -13.84 -10.70 11.93
C VAL A 326 -14.76 -11.91 11.80
N LEU A 327 -15.82 -11.92 12.59
CA LEU A 327 -16.85 -12.95 12.64
C LEU A 327 -18.11 -12.49 11.88
N GLY A 328 -18.72 -13.37 11.09
CA GLY A 328 -20.02 -13.12 10.45
C GLY A 328 -19.95 -12.15 9.25
N SER A 329 -18.81 -12.13 8.56
CA SER A 329 -18.67 -11.44 7.28
C SER A 329 -19.31 -12.24 6.14
N ASN A 330 -19.55 -11.61 5.00
CA ASN A 330 -20.00 -12.30 3.78
C ASN A 330 -18.88 -13.04 3.02
N VAL A 331 -17.66 -13.06 3.55
CA VAL A 331 -16.53 -13.80 2.97
C VAL A 331 -16.43 -15.17 3.60
N LEU A 332 -16.38 -16.20 2.75
CA LEU A 332 -16.31 -17.60 3.15
C LEU A 332 -14.87 -18.11 3.07
N GLY A 333 -14.48 -18.87 4.10
CA GLY A 333 -13.28 -19.70 4.08
C GLY A 333 -13.52 -21.04 3.38
N PRO A 334 -12.51 -21.93 3.33
CA PRO A 334 -12.61 -23.23 2.66
C PRO A 334 -13.75 -24.11 3.19
N MET A 335 -14.18 -23.87 4.43
CA MET A 335 -15.21 -24.60 5.14
C MET A 335 -16.47 -23.76 5.39
N GLY A 336 -16.72 -22.70 4.62
CA GLY A 336 -17.90 -21.82 4.77
C GLY A 336 -17.62 -20.63 5.69
N ASP A 337 -18.55 -20.31 6.59
CA ASP A 337 -18.40 -19.17 7.51
C ASP A 337 -17.12 -19.31 8.34
N GLU A 338 -16.39 -18.20 8.50
CA GLU A 338 -15.00 -18.21 8.96
C GLU A 338 -14.68 -17.00 9.86
N LEU A 339 -13.68 -17.17 10.73
CA LEU A 339 -13.04 -16.11 11.49
C LEU A 339 -11.88 -15.54 10.67
N ILE A 340 -12.09 -14.37 10.07
CA ILE A 340 -11.10 -13.79 9.15
C ILE A 340 -10.00 -13.05 9.95
N PRO A 341 -8.73 -13.48 9.90
CA PRO A 341 -7.67 -12.93 10.74
C PRO A 341 -6.94 -11.74 10.09
N PHE A 342 -6.54 -10.78 10.92
CA PHE A 342 -5.82 -9.57 10.54
C PHE A 342 -4.73 -9.23 11.54
N GLU A 343 -3.58 -8.80 11.04
CA GLU A 343 -2.45 -8.31 11.82
C GLU A 343 -2.78 -6.99 12.53
N SER A 344 -3.65 -6.16 11.93
CA SER A 344 -3.97 -4.82 12.45
C SER A 344 -5.45 -4.60 12.67
N GLU A 345 -5.76 -3.93 13.77
CA GLU A 345 -7.13 -3.53 14.13
C GLU A 345 -7.78 -2.68 13.03
N SER A 346 -7.00 -1.79 12.40
CA SER A 346 -7.49 -0.97 11.29
C SER A 346 -7.91 -1.80 10.09
N ALA A 347 -7.15 -2.86 9.74
CA ALA A 347 -7.51 -3.73 8.63
C ALA A 347 -8.78 -4.52 8.93
N ALA A 348 -8.91 -5.06 10.15
CA ALA A 348 -10.12 -5.76 10.58
C ALA A 348 -11.36 -4.83 10.58
N LYS A 349 -11.22 -3.57 11.02
CA LYS A 349 -12.30 -2.57 10.97
C LYS A 349 -12.70 -2.21 9.54
N THR A 350 -11.73 -2.01 8.65
CA THR A 350 -12.01 -1.77 7.22
C THR A 350 -12.72 -2.95 6.60
N PHE A 351 -12.22 -4.17 6.84
CA PHE A 351 -12.86 -5.38 6.34
C PHE A 351 -14.29 -5.54 6.86
N ALA A 352 -14.53 -5.37 8.16
CA ALA A 352 -15.86 -5.48 8.75
C ALA A 352 -16.83 -4.41 8.22
N LYS A 353 -16.32 -3.22 7.87
CA LYS A 353 -17.13 -2.18 7.22
C LYS A 353 -17.55 -2.59 5.80
N ASP A 354 -16.65 -3.20 5.05
CA ASP A 354 -16.86 -3.53 3.63
C ASP A 354 -17.61 -4.86 3.43
N HIS A 355 -17.42 -5.82 4.35
CA HIS A 355 -17.90 -7.19 4.25
C HIS A 355 -18.90 -7.59 5.36
N GLY A 356 -19.21 -6.66 6.27
CA GLY A 356 -20.00 -6.93 7.46
C GLY A 356 -19.24 -7.72 8.53
N GLY A 357 -19.94 -8.04 9.61
CA GLY A 357 -19.41 -8.82 10.72
C GLY A 357 -18.91 -7.98 11.89
N LYS A 358 -18.43 -8.67 12.93
CA LYS A 358 -17.96 -8.10 14.20
C LYS A 358 -16.49 -8.45 14.42
N MET A 359 -15.69 -7.44 14.74
CA MET A 359 -14.30 -7.63 15.14
C MET A 359 -14.21 -8.20 16.57
N LEU A 360 -13.34 -9.18 16.75
CA LEU A 360 -13.01 -9.85 18.01
C LEU A 360 -11.49 -9.94 18.15
N LYS A 361 -10.99 -9.87 19.38
CA LYS A 361 -9.64 -10.31 19.74
C LYS A 361 -9.63 -11.80 20.04
N PHE A 362 -8.44 -12.40 20.07
CA PHE A 362 -8.27 -13.84 20.29
C PHE A 362 -8.95 -14.34 21.59
N ASP A 363 -8.82 -13.58 22.68
CA ASP A 363 -9.40 -13.88 24.00
C ASP A 363 -10.93 -13.70 24.05
N GLU A 364 -11.49 -12.95 23.12
CA GLU A 364 -12.94 -12.75 22.97
C GLU A 364 -13.62 -13.89 22.20
N ILE A 365 -12.86 -14.75 21.51
CA ILE A 365 -13.40 -15.93 20.82
C ILE A 365 -13.76 -16.98 21.86
N LYS A 366 -15.03 -17.37 21.89
CA LYS A 366 -15.59 -18.36 22.81
C LYS A 366 -16.00 -19.62 22.05
N GLU A 367 -16.06 -20.75 22.75
CA GLU A 367 -16.47 -22.03 22.16
C GLU A 367 -17.86 -21.94 21.48
N SER A 368 -18.81 -21.25 22.12
CA SER A 368 -20.14 -20.99 21.58
C SER A 368 -20.14 -20.20 20.26
N VAL A 369 -19.10 -19.41 19.98
CA VAL A 369 -18.94 -18.70 18.70
C VAL A 369 -18.56 -19.68 17.60
N ILE A 370 -17.76 -20.69 17.93
CA ILE A 370 -17.25 -21.67 16.97
C ILE A 370 -18.29 -22.75 16.64
N GLU A 371 -19.13 -23.13 17.60
CA GLU A 371 -20.24 -24.07 17.37
C GLU A 371 -21.27 -23.53 16.36
N GLY A 372 -21.39 -22.22 16.25
CA GLY A 372 -22.24 -21.55 15.26
C GLY A 372 -21.64 -21.41 13.86
N LEU A 373 -20.42 -21.93 13.62
CA LEU A 373 -19.67 -21.82 12.36
C LEU A 373 -19.34 -23.17 11.69
#